data_AF-A0A3B4GP99-F1
#
_entry.id   AF-A0A3B4GP99-F1
#
_cell.length_a   1.000
_cell.length_b   1.000
_cell.length_c   1.000
_cell.angle_alpha   90.00
_cell.angle_beta   90.00
_cell.angle_gamma   90.00
#
_symmetry.space_group_name_H-M   'P 1'
#
loop_
_entity.id
_entity.type
_entity.pdbx_description
1 polymer ?
#
loop_
_entity_poly.entity_id
_entity_poly.type
_entity_poly.pdbx_seq_one_letter_code
_entity_poly.pdbx_strand_id
1 'polypeptide(L)'
;FPSSVPEPFSWEEYLRETSSTAASPSCFKQSRVPPTNDFKAGMKLEARDPRNSNSVCIATVMGMMGTRLRLRLDGSDNTNDFWRLVDSLDIQPIGTCERNGDMLQPPLGGFNSLLISYY
;
A
#
# COMPACT_ATOMS: atom_id res chain seq x y z
N PHE A 1 19.27 29.29 -7.55
CA PHE A 1 19.79 28.10 -8.25
C PHE A 1 18.66 27.51 -9.06
N PRO A 2 18.79 27.31 -10.39
CA PRO A 2 17.77 26.56 -11.11
C PRO A 2 17.83 25.11 -10.60
N SER A 3 16.75 24.66 -9.97
CA SER A 3 16.56 23.26 -9.63
C SER A 3 16.48 22.49 -10.95
N SER A 4 17.58 21.84 -11.34
CA SER A 4 17.55 20.87 -12.43
C SER A 4 16.63 19.74 -11.99
N VAL A 5 15.38 19.79 -12.44
CA VAL A 5 14.50 18.62 -12.36
C VAL A 5 15.26 17.53 -13.11
N PRO A 6 15.58 16.39 -12.47
CA PRO A 6 16.23 15.29 -13.17
C PRO A 6 15.36 14.93 -14.37
N GLU A 7 15.97 14.86 -15.55
CA GLU A 7 15.27 14.40 -16.75
C GLU A 7 14.61 13.04 -16.47
N PRO A 8 13.38 12.82 -16.93
CA PRO A 8 12.69 11.56 -16.70
C PRO A 8 13.48 10.41 -17.35
N PHE A 9 13.53 9.27 -16.67
CA PHE A 9 14.25 8.10 -17.18
C PHE A 9 13.60 7.57 -18.48
N SER A 10 14.40 7.44 -19.54
CA SER A 10 13.96 6.89 -20.83
C SER A 10 14.23 5.39 -20.91
N TRP A 11 13.18 4.58 -20.74
CA TRP A 11 13.28 3.12 -20.92
C TRP A 11 13.67 2.72 -22.33
N GLU A 12 13.22 3.45 -23.35
CA GLU A 12 13.55 3.17 -24.76
C GLU A 12 15.05 3.30 -25.03
N GLU A 13 15.65 4.38 -24.56
CA GLU A 13 17.09 4.62 -24.69
C GLU A 13 17.89 3.58 -23.91
N TYR A 14 17.50 3.31 -22.66
CA TYR A 14 18.16 2.32 -21.82
C TYR A 14 18.17 0.91 -22.44
N LEU A 15 17.03 0.46 -22.97
CA LEU A 15 16.93 -0.86 -23.59
C LEU A 15 17.77 -0.95 -24.86
N ARG A 16 17.82 0.14 -25.64
CA ARG A 16 18.68 0.25 -26.84
C ARG A 16 20.16 0.19 -26.47
N GLU A 17 20.60 0.99 -25.50
CA GLU A 17 22.01 1.05 -25.06
C GLU A 17 22.49 -0.28 -24.46
N THR A 18 21.64 -0.94 -23.68
CA THR A 18 21.99 -2.20 -23.00
C THR A 18 21.70 -3.44 -23.84
N SER A 19 21.21 -3.30 -25.07
CA SER A 19 20.75 -4.41 -25.93
C SER A 19 19.80 -5.38 -25.20
N SER A 20 18.95 -4.82 -24.34
CA SER A 20 18.04 -5.57 -23.46
C SER A 20 16.60 -5.52 -23.98
N THR A 21 15.78 -6.46 -23.54
CA THR A 21 14.35 -6.53 -23.86
C THR A 21 13.55 -6.48 -22.58
N ALA A 22 12.53 -5.61 -22.53
CA ALA A 22 11.60 -5.56 -21.41
C ALA A 22 10.76 -6.84 -21.36
N ALA A 23 10.48 -7.33 -20.15
CA ALA A 23 9.54 -8.43 -19.98
C ALA A 23 8.14 -8.03 -20.48
N SER A 24 7.45 -8.96 -21.14
CA SER A 24 6.08 -8.74 -21.62
C SER A 24 5.15 -8.35 -20.46
N PRO A 25 4.19 -7.42 -20.64
CA PRO A 25 3.18 -7.13 -19.63
C PRO A 25 2.41 -8.37 -19.14
N SER A 26 2.30 -9.41 -19.98
CA SER A 26 1.66 -10.68 -19.61
C SER A 26 2.42 -11.47 -18.53
N CYS A 27 3.68 -11.13 -18.26
CA CYS A 27 4.48 -11.75 -17.20
C CYS A 27 4.11 -11.21 -15.80
N PHE A 28 3.31 -10.16 -15.71
CA PHE A 28 2.99 -9.49 -14.44
C PHE A 28 1.52 -9.69 -14.08
N LYS A 29 1.24 -9.98 -12.81
CA LYS A 29 -0.12 -9.94 -12.26
C LYS A 29 -0.51 -8.49 -11.95
N GLN A 30 -0.62 -7.68 -13.00
CA GLN A 30 -0.97 -6.26 -12.94
C GLN A 30 -2.00 -5.95 -14.02
N SER A 31 -2.92 -5.02 -13.75
CA SER A 31 -3.84 -4.56 -14.77
C SER A 31 -3.07 -3.86 -15.90
N ARG A 32 -3.49 -4.07 -17.16
CA ARG A 32 -2.92 -3.36 -18.31
C ARG A 32 -3.15 -1.85 -18.23
N VAL A 33 -4.30 -1.46 -17.67
CA VAL A 33 -4.64 -0.08 -17.36
C VAL A 33 -4.48 0.10 -15.86
N PRO A 34 -3.51 0.90 -15.39
CA PRO A 34 -3.32 1.13 -13.97
C PRO A 34 -4.61 1.64 -13.31
N PRO A 35 -4.97 1.14 -12.12
CA PRO A 35 -6.16 1.60 -11.41
C PRO A 35 -6.05 3.08 -11.00
N THR A 36 -7.19 3.77 -10.89
CA THR A 36 -7.23 5.11 -10.30
C THR A 36 -6.95 5.05 -8.81
N ASN A 37 -6.30 6.08 -8.28
CA ASN A 37 -6.04 6.21 -6.85
C ASN A 37 -6.78 7.43 -6.31
N ASP A 38 -7.96 7.18 -5.75
CA ASP A 38 -8.87 8.20 -5.21
C ASP A 38 -8.76 8.35 -3.67
N PHE A 39 -7.79 7.69 -3.04
CA PHE A 39 -7.53 7.81 -1.61
C PHE A 39 -6.96 9.19 -1.26
N LYS A 40 -7.16 9.58 0.00
CA LYS A 40 -6.60 10.80 0.58
C LYS A 40 -5.82 10.46 1.84
N ALA A 41 -4.76 11.23 2.12
CA ALA A 41 -4.05 11.13 3.38
C ALA A 41 -5.02 11.31 4.56
N GLY A 42 -4.87 10.48 5.60
CA GLY A 42 -5.75 10.42 6.76
C GLY A 42 -6.95 9.47 6.61
N MET A 43 -7.26 8.97 5.41
CA MET A 43 -8.29 7.92 5.26
C MET A 43 -7.86 6.64 5.99
N LYS A 44 -8.84 5.90 6.51
CA LYS A 44 -8.64 4.63 7.22
C LYS A 44 -9.18 3.46 6.42
N LEU A 45 -8.49 2.33 6.53
CA LEU A 45 -8.85 1.07 5.89
C LEU A 45 -8.38 -0.11 6.77
N GLU A 46 -8.80 -1.32 6.42
CA GLU A 46 -8.28 -2.55 7.01
C GLU A 46 -7.13 -3.07 6.15
N ALA A 47 -6.01 -3.44 6.77
CA ALA A 47 -4.84 -3.99 6.08
C ALA A 47 -4.25 -5.19 6.83
N ARG A 48 -3.69 -6.16 6.09
CA ARG A 48 -2.90 -7.24 6.69
C ARG A 48 -1.60 -6.69 7.28
N ASP A 49 -1.25 -7.07 8.51
CA ASP A 49 0.02 -6.67 9.15
C ASP A 49 1.19 -7.33 8.37
N PRO A 50 2.14 -6.56 7.81
CA PRO A 50 3.30 -7.12 7.13
C PRO A 50 4.18 -8.03 8.00
N ARG A 51 4.08 -7.92 9.33
CA ARG A 51 4.83 -8.72 10.31
C ARG A 51 4.06 -9.95 10.79
N ASN A 52 2.76 -10.02 10.50
CA ASN A 52 1.92 -11.20 10.75
C ASN A 52 0.76 -11.22 9.74
N SER A 53 0.93 -12.00 8.68
CA SER A 53 -0.06 -12.08 7.58
C SER A 53 -1.42 -12.63 7.99
N ASN A 54 -1.53 -13.25 9.18
CA ASN A 54 -2.80 -13.73 9.72
C ASN A 54 -3.60 -12.66 10.47
N SER A 55 -3.01 -11.47 10.68
CA SER A 55 -3.64 -10.36 11.38
C SER A 55 -4.10 -9.29 10.40
N VAL A 56 -5.36 -8.90 10.50
CA VAL A 56 -5.91 -7.70 9.83
C VAL A 56 -6.03 -6.60 10.89
N CYS A 57 -5.47 -5.43 10.59
CA CYS A 57 -5.41 -4.28 11.48
C CYS A 57 -6.03 -3.05 10.81
N ILE A 58 -6.43 -2.06 11.59
CA ILE A 58 -6.73 -0.73 11.06
C ILE A 58 -5.44 -0.06 10.62
N ALA A 59 -5.46 0.55 9.44
CA ALA A 59 -4.36 1.32 8.90
C ALA A 59 -4.83 2.70 8.41
N THR A 60 -3.99 3.70 8.58
CA THR A 60 -4.18 5.06 8.08
C THR A 60 -3.30 5.30 6.85
N VAL A 61 -3.87 5.94 5.82
CA VAL A 61 -3.14 6.40 4.63
C VAL A 61 -2.26 7.59 5.01
N MET A 62 -0.95 7.38 5.03
CA MET A 62 0.04 8.42 5.33
C MET A 62 0.43 9.24 4.09
N GLY A 63 0.21 8.70 2.89
CA GLY A 63 0.46 9.37 1.61
C GLY A 63 0.24 8.44 0.43
N MET A 64 0.37 8.98 -0.79
CA MET A 64 0.22 8.21 -2.03
C MET A 64 1.37 8.50 -3.01
N MET A 65 1.66 7.53 -3.87
CA MET A 65 2.62 7.66 -4.97
C MET A 65 2.14 6.83 -6.16
N GLY A 66 1.58 7.49 -7.18
CA GLY A 66 0.89 6.81 -8.27
C GLY A 66 -0.24 5.93 -7.74
N THR A 67 -0.24 4.65 -8.10
CA THR A 67 -1.23 3.65 -7.65
C THR A 67 -0.93 3.03 -6.28
N ARG A 68 0.10 3.52 -5.57
CA ARG A 68 0.53 2.98 -4.27
C ARG A 68 0.09 3.89 -3.12
N LEU A 69 -0.28 3.26 -2.02
CA LEU A 69 -0.62 3.86 -0.74
C LEU A 69 0.51 3.57 0.25
N ARG A 70 0.97 4.60 0.95
CA ARG A 70 1.82 4.46 2.14
C ARG A 70 0.90 4.35 3.35
N LEU A 71 0.95 3.22 4.03
CA LEU A 71 0.07 2.87 5.13
C LEU A 71 0.86 2.77 6.43
N ARG A 72 0.21 3.16 7.53
CA ARG A 72 0.68 2.93 8.90
C ARG A 72 -0.41 2.22 9.67
N LEU A 73 -0.07 1.19 10.43
CA LEU A 73 -1.03 0.52 11.30
C LEU A 73 -1.35 1.41 12.51
N ASP A 74 -2.63 1.56 12.82
CA ASP A 74 -3.06 2.38 13.95
C ASP A 74 -2.60 1.74 15.27
N GLY A 75 -1.85 2.50 16.07
CA GLY A 75 -1.25 2.00 17.32
C GLY A 75 0.15 1.40 17.17
N SER A 76 0.73 1.37 15.96
CA SER A 76 2.16 1.07 15.76
C SER A 76 3.04 2.32 15.89
N ASP A 77 4.35 2.12 15.82
CA ASP A 77 5.32 3.21 15.68
C ASP A 77 5.24 3.90 14.30
N ASN A 78 6.08 4.93 14.11
CA ASN A 78 6.18 5.70 12.87
C ASN A 78 7.33 5.26 11.94
N THR A 79 8.00 4.15 12.25
CA THR A 79 9.17 3.66 11.51
C THR A 79 8.83 2.46 10.61
N ASN A 80 7.68 1.83 10.81
CA ASN A 80 7.22 0.65 10.08
C ASN A 80 6.10 0.92 9.05
N ASP A 81 6.13 2.07 8.38
CA ASP A 81 5.21 2.33 7.27
C ASP A 81 5.47 1.38 6.10
N PHE A 82 4.42 0.97 5.40
CA PHE A 82 4.52 0.03 4.28
C PHE A 82 3.71 0.49 3.07
N TRP A 83 4.06 -0.01 1.89
CA TRP A 83 3.39 0.32 0.64
C TRP A 83 2.49 -0.81 0.15
N ARG A 84 1.29 -0.47 -0.30
CA ARG A 84 0.38 -1.38 -1.02
C ARG A 84 -0.19 -0.71 -2.25
N LEU A 85 -0.49 -1.49 -3.29
CA LEU A 85 -1.26 -1.00 -4.43
C LEU A 85 -2.72 -0.82 -4.02
N VAL A 86 -3.43 0.11 -4.66
CA VAL A 86 -4.87 0.34 -4.44
C VAL A 86 -5.75 -0.88 -4.77
N ASP A 87 -5.26 -1.79 -5.62
CA ASP A 87 -5.92 -3.04 -6.02
C ASP A 87 -5.35 -4.27 -5.29
N SER A 88 -4.57 -4.06 -4.23
CA SER A 88 -4.01 -5.15 -3.43
C SER A 88 -5.10 -5.88 -2.64
N LEU A 89 -5.04 -7.22 -2.64
CA LEU A 89 -5.91 -8.06 -1.81
C LEU A 89 -5.54 -8.02 -0.31
N ASP A 90 -4.48 -7.30 0.06
CA ASP A 90 -4.07 -7.13 1.45
C ASP A 90 -4.68 -5.89 2.11
N ILE A 91 -5.48 -5.11 1.37
CA ILE A 91 -6.21 -3.95 1.86
C ILE A 91 -7.69 -4.10 1.54
N GLN A 92 -8.55 -3.61 2.42
CA GLN A 92 -10.00 -3.70 2.26
C GLN A 92 -10.71 -2.56 3.01
N PRO A 93 -11.95 -2.20 2.63
CA PRO A 93 -12.73 -1.22 3.36
C PRO A 93 -13.02 -1.67 4.79
N ILE A 94 -13.17 -0.70 5.70
CA ILE A 94 -13.60 -0.97 7.09
C ILE A 94 -14.94 -1.71 7.12
N GLY A 95 -15.06 -2.66 8.04
CA GLY A 95 -16.19 -3.57 8.21
C GLY A 95 -16.09 -4.85 7.37
N THR A 96 -15.00 -5.07 6.63
CA THR A 96 -14.86 -6.29 5.83
C THR A 96 -14.50 -7.49 6.69
N CYS A 97 -13.61 -7.30 7.67
CA CYS A 97 -13.24 -8.32 8.64
C CYS A 97 -14.49 -8.83 9.40
N GLU A 98 -15.30 -7.91 9.94
CA GLU A 98 -16.55 -8.23 10.65
C GLU A 98 -17.54 -8.99 9.76
N ARG A 99 -17.77 -8.53 8.52
CA ARG A 99 -18.67 -9.21 7.57
C ARG A 99 -18.26 -10.65 7.26
N ASN A 100 -16.97 -10.94 7.32
CA ASN A 100 -16.44 -12.28 7.08
C ASN A 100 -16.46 -13.17 8.35
N GLY A 101 -16.89 -12.64 9.50
CA GLY A 101 -16.86 -13.32 10.79
C GLY A 101 -15.48 -13.32 11.45
N ASP A 102 -14.55 -12.53 10.94
CA ASP A 102 -13.22 -12.34 11.49
C ASP A 102 -13.19 -11.13 12.46
N MET A 103 -12.12 -11.03 13.25
CA MET A 103 -11.92 -9.93 14.19
C MET A 103 -10.63 -9.17 13.90
N LEU A 104 -10.72 -7.84 13.90
CA LEU A 104 -9.57 -6.96 13.81
C LEU A 104 -8.59 -7.23 14.97
N GLN A 105 -7.31 -7.27 14.64
CA GLN A 105 -6.23 -7.52 15.57
C GLN A 105 -5.44 -6.24 15.83
N PRO A 106 -4.87 -6.06 17.04
CA PRO A 106 -3.90 -5.00 17.27
C PRO A 106 -2.65 -5.26 16.42
N PRO A 107 -1.97 -4.21 15.93
CA PRO A 107 -0.71 -4.39 15.23
C PRO A 107 0.34 -4.97 16.17
N LEU A 108 1.22 -5.82 15.64
CA LEU A 108 2.34 -6.35 16.42
C LEU A 108 3.20 -5.20 16.98
N GLY A 109 3.54 -5.23 18.27
CA GLY A 109 4.30 -4.14 18.91
C GLY A 109 3.50 -2.88 19.26
N GLY A 110 2.19 -2.84 19.04
CA GLY A 110 1.29 -1.79 19.54
C GLY A 110 0.52 -2.22 20.80
N PHE A 111 0.29 -1.30 21.74
CA PHE A 111 -0.25 -1.60 23.08
C PHE A 111 -1.74 -1.27 23.30
N ASN A 112 -2.52 -0.85 22.28
CA ASN A 112 -3.87 -0.31 22.52
C ASN A 112 -5.00 -1.14 21.87
N SER A 113 -5.50 -2.13 22.60
CA SER A 113 -6.71 -2.89 22.26
C SER A 113 -7.99 -2.03 22.24
N LEU A 114 -8.01 -0.90 22.96
CA LEU A 114 -9.17 -0.02 23.07
C LEU A 114 -9.51 0.74 21.79
N LEU A 115 -8.57 0.89 20.84
CA LEU A 115 -8.85 1.56 19.57
C LEU A 115 -9.67 0.68 18.62
N ILE A 116 -9.60 -0.64 18.78
CA ILE A 116 -10.27 -1.60 17.90
C ILE A 116 -11.78 -1.58 18.12
N SER A 117 -12.24 -1.35 19.34
CA SER A 117 -13.68 -1.32 19.69
C SER A 117 -14.45 -0.09 19.17
N TYR A 118 -13.78 0.89 18.56
CA TYR A 118 -14.42 2.10 18.02
C TYR A 118 -14.66 2.06 16.50
N TYR A 119 -14.27 0.98 15.82
CA TYR A 119 -14.41 0.79 14.38
C TYR A 119 -15.10 -0.54 14.09
#